data_AF-A0A1E4SQZ9-F1
#
_entry.id   AF-A0A1E4SQZ9-F1
#
_cell.length_a   1.000
_cell.length_b   1.000
_cell.length_c   1.000
_cell.angle_alpha   90.00
_cell.angle_beta   90.00
_cell.angle_gamma   90.00
#
_symmetry.space_group_name_H-M   'P 1'
#
loop_
_entity.id
_entity.type
_entity.pdbx_description
1 polymer ?
#
loop_
_entity_poly.entity_id
_entity_poly.type
_entity_poly.pdbx_seq_one_letter_code
_entity_poly.pdbx_strand_id
1 'polypeptide(L)'
;MDDLERGYGQVQALPVSEEGSPVQEYLREVRRQAEQEQSVFYRAKRSREDDDEEEDGPERGAGDQEEIEDSVASQWAHNVVHTFTSLKLVIVPDRQTTPPSPYVPETANQWRKYVLDTSPPQLAYFYTAIDRPTVFKLVVYFTKWLSLSANANLSQWVWMVLLRIDSSMDASELAVIRDLGKKAGKLCSRANTENTDPVARGTLDMIVVVVAHYYGQRDLLGTGLIV
;
A
#
# COMPACT_ATOMS: atom_id res chain seq x y z
N MET A 1 -7.99 -18.86 31.79
CA MET A 1 -8.51 -17.72 31.02
C MET A 1 -8.24 -16.49 31.88
N ASP A 2 -6.99 -16.01 31.91
CA ASP A 2 -6.57 -14.83 32.68
C ASP A 2 -5.22 -14.29 32.13
N ASP A 3 -5.14 -14.12 30.80
CA ASP A 3 -4.00 -13.43 30.18
C ASP A 3 -4.22 -11.90 30.11
N LEU A 4 -5.37 -11.40 30.58
CA LEU A 4 -5.72 -9.97 30.59
C LEU A 4 -5.23 -9.22 31.85
N GLU A 5 -4.74 -9.93 32.87
CA GLU A 5 -4.21 -9.32 34.11
C GLU A 5 -2.70 -9.08 34.09
N ARG A 6 -2.01 -9.42 33.00
CA ARG A 6 -0.61 -9.01 32.79
C ARG A 6 -0.57 -7.54 32.38
N GLY A 7 -0.78 -6.66 33.35
CA GLY A 7 -0.50 -5.24 33.20
C GLY A 7 0.91 -5.01 32.66
N TYR A 8 1.08 -3.94 31.88
CA TYR A 8 2.40 -3.54 31.40
C TYR A 8 3.33 -3.24 32.58
N GLY A 9 4.47 -3.92 32.65
CA GLY A 9 5.47 -3.71 33.70
C GLY A 9 6.32 -4.96 33.97
N GLN A 10 7.39 -4.78 34.74
CA GLN A 10 8.12 -5.92 35.30
C GLN A 10 7.26 -6.56 36.40
N VAL A 11 6.94 -7.84 36.23
CA VAL A 11 6.23 -8.62 37.26
C VAL A 11 7.19 -8.84 38.43
N GLN A 12 6.66 -8.75 39.65
CA GLN A 12 7.42 -9.01 40.86
C GLN A 12 8.02 -10.43 40.83
N ALA A 13 9.35 -10.51 40.69
CA ALA A 13 10.06 -11.79 40.58
C ALA A 13 10.20 -12.53 41.92
N LEU A 14 10.15 -11.82 43.05
CA LEU A 14 10.36 -12.39 44.39
C LEU A 14 9.18 -12.07 45.32
N PRO A 15 8.60 -13.08 46.01
CA PRO A 15 7.54 -12.86 46.97
C PRO A 15 8.07 -12.09 48.17
N VAL A 16 7.32 -11.08 48.62
CA VAL A 16 7.61 -10.39 49.88
C VAL A 16 6.65 -10.98 50.91
N SER A 17 7.11 -11.94 51.71
CA SER A 17 6.36 -12.42 52.88
C SER A 17 6.59 -11.49 54.07
N GLU A 18 5.69 -11.54 55.06
CA GLU A 18 5.80 -10.74 56.29
C GLU A 18 6.86 -11.28 57.28
N GLU A 19 7.38 -12.49 57.06
CA GLU A 19 8.31 -13.17 57.98
C GLU A 19 9.79 -12.78 57.78
N GLY A 20 10.22 -11.74 58.50
CA GLY A 20 11.47 -11.64 59.28
C GLY A 20 12.86 -12.01 58.70
N SER A 21 12.99 -12.42 57.44
CA SER A 21 14.29 -12.76 56.86
C SER A 21 15.08 -11.50 56.50
N PRO A 22 16.42 -11.45 56.75
CA PRO A 22 17.25 -10.30 56.39
C PRO A 22 17.15 -9.90 54.91
N VAL A 23 16.95 -10.88 54.02
CA VAL A 23 16.77 -10.65 52.58
C VAL A 23 15.45 -9.95 52.28
N GLN A 24 14.38 -10.28 53.01
CA GLN A 24 13.07 -9.66 52.82
C GLN A 24 13.02 -8.25 53.39
N GLU A 25 13.71 -8.01 54.51
CA GLU A 25 13.87 -6.68 55.07
C GLU A 25 14.63 -5.76 54.11
N TYR A 26 15.70 -6.27 53.48
CA TYR A 26 16.41 -5.56 52.43
C TYR A 26 15.52 -5.25 51.21
N LEU A 27 14.76 -6.23 50.69
CA LEU A 27 13.88 -6.01 49.54
C LEU A 27 12.75 -5.02 49.83
N ARG A 28 12.22 -4.99 51.06
CA ARG A 28 11.27 -3.97 51.50
C ARG A 28 11.89 -2.59 51.52
N GLU A 29 13.11 -2.46 52.02
CA GLU A 29 13.83 -1.20 52.07
C GLU A 29 14.17 -0.67 50.66
N VAL A 30 14.61 -1.53 49.75
CA VAL A 30 14.85 -1.16 48.35
C VAL A 30 13.57 -0.69 47.66
N ARG A 31 12.43 -1.37 47.92
CA ARG A 31 11.14 -0.93 47.38
C ARG A 31 10.74 0.43 47.92
N ARG A 32 10.89 0.64 49.23
CA ARG A 32 10.62 1.93 49.89
C ARG A 32 11.47 3.06 49.30
N GLN A 33 12.74 2.79 48.99
CA GLN A 33 13.63 3.76 48.34
C GLN A 33 13.19 4.06 46.90
N ALA A 34 12.90 3.02 46.11
CA ALA A 34 12.43 3.18 44.74
C ALA A 34 11.09 3.92 44.64
N GLU A 35 10.18 3.76 45.61
CA GLU A 35 8.92 4.51 45.71
C GLU A 35 9.12 6.00 46.05
N GLN A 36 10.25 6.35 46.68
CA GLN A 36 10.62 7.74 47.01
C GLN A 36 11.37 8.42 45.88
N GLU A 37 11.97 7.66 44.98
CA GLU A 37 12.68 8.19 43.83
C GLU A 37 11.73 8.50 42.67
N GLN A 38 12.10 9.49 41.85
CA GLN A 38 11.35 9.81 40.64
C GLN A 38 11.56 8.70 39.60
N SER A 39 10.48 8.07 39.15
CA SER A 39 10.54 6.93 38.21
C SER A 39 11.02 7.29 36.80
N VAL A 40 10.94 8.58 36.43
CA VAL A 40 11.32 9.07 35.11
C VAL A 40 12.16 10.34 35.25
N PHE A 41 13.38 10.29 34.73
CA PHE A 41 14.27 11.45 34.65
C PHE A 41 14.38 11.92 33.21
N TYR A 42 14.01 13.19 32.96
CA TYR A 42 14.26 13.85 31.70
C TYR A 42 15.58 14.61 31.78
N ARG A 43 16.51 14.29 30.90
CA ARG A 43 17.76 15.04 30.76
C ARG A 43 17.68 15.86 29.49
N ALA A 44 17.65 17.18 29.63
CA ALA A 44 17.78 18.07 28.48
C ALA A 44 19.10 17.76 27.75
N LYS A 45 19.00 17.44 26.46
CA LYS A 45 20.15 17.30 25.58
C LYS A 45 20.82 18.68 25.56
N ARG A 46 22.09 18.76 25.96
CA ARG A 46 22.86 20.01 25.83
C ARG A 46 22.76 20.43 24.36
N SER A 47 22.16 21.58 24.11
CA SER A 47 22.11 22.20 22.80
C SER A 47 23.55 22.37 22.33
N ARG A 48 23.92 21.63 21.28
CA ARG A 48 24.87 22.19 20.33
C ARG A 48 24.06 23.24 19.60
N GLU A 49 24.42 24.49 19.83
CA GLU A 49 24.06 25.63 18.98
C GLU A 49 24.53 25.27 17.57
N ASP A 50 23.61 24.89 16.72
CA ASP A 50 23.68 24.98 15.26
C ASP A 50 22.22 25.12 14.83
N ASP A 51 21.85 26.37 14.58
CA ASP A 51 20.57 26.80 14.02
C ASP A 51 20.41 26.20 12.61
N ASP A 52 19.51 25.24 12.44
CA ASP A 52 18.89 24.97 11.15
C ASP A 52 17.56 25.72 11.13
N GLU A 53 17.59 26.88 10.47
CA GLU A 53 16.40 27.64 10.08
C GLU A 53 15.50 26.71 9.25
N GLU A 54 14.31 26.35 9.78
CA GLU A 54 13.23 25.79 8.98
C GLU A 54 12.75 26.88 8.01
N GLU A 55 13.21 26.82 6.75
CA GLU A 55 12.68 27.63 5.66
C GLU A 55 11.18 27.38 5.50
N ASP A 56 10.40 28.38 5.92
CA ASP A 56 8.99 28.56 5.59
C ASP A 56 8.86 28.78 4.07
N GLY A 57 8.37 27.77 3.35
CA GLY A 57 8.24 27.80 1.91
C GLY A 57 7.14 28.77 1.45
N PRO A 58 7.33 29.50 0.32
CA PRO A 58 6.36 30.50 -0.11
C PRO A 58 5.08 29.83 -0.64
N GLU A 59 3.94 30.16 -0.03
CA GLU A 59 2.60 29.90 -0.56
C GLU A 59 2.46 30.55 -1.95
N ARG A 60 2.35 29.73 -3.00
CA ARG A 60 1.98 30.18 -4.35
C ARG A 60 0.47 30.16 -4.49
N GLY A 61 -0.13 31.33 -4.64
CA GLY A 61 -1.53 31.48 -5.01
C GLY A 61 -1.76 31.11 -6.49
N ALA A 62 -2.60 30.10 -6.72
CA ALA A 62 -3.16 29.72 -8.02
C ALA A 62 -4.64 29.27 -7.87
N GLY A 63 -5.46 30.09 -7.20
CA GLY A 63 -6.74 29.66 -6.61
C GLY A 63 -7.91 29.28 -7.53
N ASP A 64 -7.92 29.60 -8.83
CA ASP A 64 -9.17 29.45 -9.61
C ASP A 64 -9.12 28.40 -10.74
N GLN A 65 -7.93 28.00 -11.21
CA GLN A 65 -7.77 26.95 -12.22
C GLN A 65 -7.43 25.58 -11.60
N GLU A 66 -6.66 25.55 -10.52
CA GLU A 66 -6.37 24.32 -9.76
C GLU A 66 -7.64 23.74 -9.13
N GLU A 67 -8.52 24.57 -8.53
CA GLU A 67 -9.75 24.07 -7.87
C GLU A 67 -10.71 23.31 -8.79
N ILE A 68 -10.79 23.69 -10.08
CA ILE A 68 -11.66 23.02 -11.06
C ILE A 68 -11.01 21.73 -11.57
N GLU A 69 -9.70 21.74 -11.86
CA GLU A 69 -8.97 20.54 -12.28
C GLU A 69 -8.92 19.49 -11.17
N ASP A 70 -8.71 19.89 -9.92
CA ASP A 70 -8.74 19.04 -8.73
C ASP A 70 -10.15 18.46 -8.52
N SER A 71 -11.20 19.28 -8.67
CA SER A 71 -12.58 18.79 -8.57
C SER A 71 -12.92 17.71 -9.62
N VAL A 72 -12.45 17.86 -10.86
CA VAL A 72 -12.72 16.89 -11.94
C VAL A 72 -11.85 15.63 -11.76
N ALA A 73 -10.58 15.79 -11.38
CA ALA A 73 -9.67 14.68 -11.10
C ALA A 73 -10.17 13.83 -9.92
N SER A 74 -10.61 14.48 -8.84
CA SER A 74 -11.22 13.85 -7.68
C SER A 74 -12.51 13.09 -8.03
N GLN A 75 -13.37 13.67 -8.87
CA GLN A 75 -14.60 12.99 -9.32
C GLN A 75 -14.31 11.79 -10.24
N TRP A 76 -13.33 11.91 -11.12
CA TRP A 76 -12.87 10.78 -11.95
C TRP A 76 -12.31 9.65 -11.08
N ALA A 77 -11.43 9.97 -10.12
CA ALA A 77 -10.84 8.99 -9.21
C ALA A 77 -11.93 8.27 -8.40
N HIS A 78 -12.92 9.02 -7.91
CA HIS A 78 -14.09 8.45 -7.22
C HIS A 78 -14.83 7.46 -8.12
N ASN A 79 -15.12 7.83 -9.37
CA ASN A 79 -15.83 6.97 -10.32
C ASN A 79 -15.05 5.69 -10.64
N VAL A 80 -13.73 5.78 -10.78
CA VAL A 80 -12.85 4.61 -11.01
C VAL A 80 -12.93 3.65 -9.84
N VAL A 81 -12.74 4.13 -8.61
CA VAL A 81 -12.78 3.30 -7.39
C VAL A 81 -14.18 2.73 -7.15
N HIS A 82 -15.22 3.52 -7.38
CA HIS A 82 -16.61 3.07 -7.26
C HIS A 82 -16.93 1.96 -8.26
N THR A 83 -16.53 2.12 -9.53
CA THR A 83 -16.71 1.10 -10.56
C THR A 83 -15.93 -0.16 -10.22
N PHE A 84 -14.67 -0.01 -9.78
CA PHE A 84 -13.83 -1.13 -9.38
C PHE A 84 -14.44 -1.92 -8.21
N THR A 85 -14.91 -1.22 -7.18
CA THR A 85 -15.56 -1.82 -6.00
C THR A 85 -16.88 -2.49 -6.38
N SER A 86 -17.69 -1.85 -7.23
CA SER A 86 -18.95 -2.42 -7.72
C SER A 86 -18.72 -3.71 -8.49
N LEU A 87 -17.72 -3.74 -9.37
CA LEU A 87 -17.33 -4.95 -10.09
C LEU A 87 -16.91 -6.04 -9.10
N LYS A 88 -16.05 -5.73 -8.12
CA LYS A 88 -15.62 -6.68 -7.08
C LYS A 88 -16.79 -7.33 -6.34
N LEU A 89 -17.88 -6.61 -6.09
CA LEU A 89 -19.07 -7.13 -5.43
C LEU A 89 -19.92 -8.04 -6.32
N VAL A 90 -19.99 -7.73 -7.62
CA VAL A 90 -20.78 -8.51 -8.60
C VAL A 90 -20.03 -9.76 -9.07
N ILE A 91 -18.70 -9.76 -8.99
CA ILE A 91 -17.86 -10.91 -9.35
C ILE A 91 -18.11 -12.03 -8.33
N VAL A 92 -19.08 -12.87 -8.65
CA VAL A 92 -19.16 -14.22 -8.09
C VAL A 92 -18.17 -15.06 -8.88
N PRO A 93 -17.14 -15.65 -8.26
CA PRO A 93 -16.25 -16.56 -8.96
C PRO A 93 -17.05 -17.80 -9.33
N ASP A 94 -17.67 -17.78 -10.51
CA ASP A 94 -18.30 -18.97 -11.07
C ASP A 94 -17.17 -19.91 -11.50
N ARG A 95 -16.84 -20.83 -10.60
CA ARG A 95 -15.78 -21.83 -10.79
C ARG A 95 -16.18 -22.89 -11.81
N GLN A 96 -17.39 -22.86 -12.37
CA GLN A 96 -17.96 -23.98 -13.13
C GLN A 96 -17.83 -23.84 -14.65
N THR A 97 -17.60 -22.63 -15.18
CA THR A 97 -17.31 -22.45 -16.61
C THR A 97 -15.80 -22.48 -16.86
N THR A 98 -15.18 -23.64 -16.67
CA THR A 98 -13.81 -23.87 -17.11
C THR A 98 -13.81 -24.09 -18.63
N PRO A 99 -13.18 -23.20 -19.43
CA PRO A 99 -12.93 -23.53 -20.82
C PRO A 99 -12.01 -24.77 -20.88
N PRO A 100 -12.26 -25.71 -21.81
CA PRO A 100 -11.40 -26.88 -21.97
C PRO A 100 -10.01 -26.42 -22.44
N SER A 101 -9.01 -26.49 -21.56
CA SER A 101 -7.61 -26.09 -21.79
C SER A 101 -7.38 -24.57 -21.98
N PRO A 102 -7.32 -23.78 -20.89
CA PRO A 102 -6.87 -22.40 -20.97
C PRO A 102 -5.37 -22.33 -21.29
N TYR A 103 -4.99 -21.57 -22.32
CA TYR A 103 -3.57 -21.31 -22.63
C TYR A 103 -2.96 -20.38 -21.58
N VAL A 104 -2.00 -20.90 -20.81
CA VAL A 104 -1.26 -20.14 -19.79
C VAL A 104 0.23 -20.08 -20.19
N PRO A 105 0.78 -18.88 -20.47
CA PRO A 105 2.20 -18.75 -20.75
C PRO A 105 3.09 -19.18 -19.57
N GLU A 106 4.24 -19.79 -19.86
CA GLU A 106 5.17 -20.26 -18.82
C GLU A 106 6.29 -19.27 -18.55
N THR A 107 6.73 -18.55 -19.59
CA THR A 107 7.90 -17.66 -19.53
C THR A 107 7.53 -16.19 -19.58
N ALA A 108 8.38 -15.33 -19.03
CA ALA A 108 8.18 -13.87 -19.04
C ALA A 108 8.02 -13.30 -20.45
N ASN A 109 8.76 -13.83 -21.44
CA ASN A 109 8.69 -13.37 -22.82
C ASN A 109 7.37 -13.77 -23.50
N GLN A 110 6.89 -14.99 -23.24
CA GLN A 110 5.58 -15.43 -23.72
C GLN A 110 4.46 -14.60 -23.09
N TRP A 111 4.54 -14.32 -21.78
CA TRP A 111 3.60 -13.42 -21.11
C TRP A 111 3.64 -12.01 -21.70
N ARG A 112 4.83 -11.45 -21.95
CA ARG A 112 4.98 -10.12 -22.55
C ARG A 112 4.30 -10.06 -23.91
N LYS A 113 4.56 -11.04 -24.77
CA LYS A 113 3.93 -11.13 -26.08
C LYS A 113 2.41 -11.25 -25.95
N TYR A 114 1.94 -12.16 -25.11
CA TYR A 114 0.52 -12.41 -24.92
C TYR A 114 -0.23 -11.18 -24.40
N VAL A 115 0.32 -10.49 -23.40
CA VAL A 115 -0.29 -9.29 -22.80
C VAL A 115 -0.31 -8.10 -23.75
N LEU A 116 0.74 -7.92 -24.57
CA LEU A 116 0.84 -6.76 -25.47
C LEU A 116 0.09 -6.97 -26.79
N ASP A 117 0.02 -8.21 -27.29
CA ASP A 117 -0.56 -8.52 -28.59
C ASP A 117 -2.04 -8.94 -28.52
N THR A 118 -2.52 -9.37 -27.35
CA THR A 118 -3.89 -9.91 -27.17
C THR A 118 -4.65 -9.15 -26.09
N SER A 119 -5.92 -8.83 -26.32
CA SER A 119 -6.81 -8.29 -25.29
C SER A 119 -7.02 -9.32 -24.17
N PRO A 120 -7.22 -8.89 -22.91
CA PRO A 120 -7.36 -9.84 -21.81
C PRO A 120 -8.58 -10.73 -21.99
N PRO A 121 -8.47 -12.02 -21.64
CA PRO A 121 -9.62 -12.92 -21.62
C PRO A 121 -10.62 -12.50 -20.53
N GLN A 122 -11.79 -13.12 -20.54
CA GLN A 122 -12.81 -12.86 -19.53
C GLN A 122 -12.31 -13.17 -18.12
N LEU A 123 -12.89 -12.50 -17.12
CA LEU A 123 -12.43 -12.58 -15.74
C LEU A 123 -12.40 -14.01 -15.19
N ALA A 124 -13.33 -14.87 -15.63
CA ALA A 124 -13.36 -16.29 -15.27
C ALA A 124 -12.00 -16.99 -15.48
N TYR A 125 -11.28 -16.67 -16.56
CA TYR A 125 -9.94 -17.21 -16.83
C TYR A 125 -8.95 -16.92 -15.69
N PHE A 126 -8.98 -15.72 -15.11
CA PHE A 126 -8.08 -15.34 -14.01
C PHE A 126 -8.42 -16.07 -12.69
N TYR A 127 -9.65 -16.56 -12.54
CA TYR A 127 -10.08 -17.33 -11.37
C TYR A 127 -9.88 -18.84 -11.56
N THR A 128 -9.98 -19.36 -12.78
CA THR A 128 -9.90 -20.81 -13.06
C THR A 128 -8.53 -21.27 -13.56
N ALA A 129 -7.82 -20.44 -14.34
CA ALA A 129 -6.59 -20.84 -15.02
C ALA A 129 -5.31 -20.29 -14.37
N ILE A 130 -5.39 -19.15 -13.67
CA ILE A 130 -4.24 -18.50 -13.04
C ILE A 130 -4.30 -18.68 -11.53
N ASP A 131 -3.23 -19.25 -10.96
CA ASP A 131 -3.05 -19.36 -9.53
C ASP A 131 -2.53 -18.04 -8.91
N ARG A 132 -2.74 -17.88 -7.60
CA ARG A 132 -2.37 -16.65 -6.87
C ARG A 132 -0.89 -16.25 -7.04
N PRO A 133 0.10 -17.17 -6.96
CA PRO A 133 1.50 -16.84 -7.23
C PRO A 133 1.72 -16.25 -8.62
N THR A 134 1.07 -16.79 -9.66
CA THR A 134 1.21 -16.26 -11.02
C THR A 134 0.53 -14.90 -11.18
N VAL A 135 -0.58 -14.64 -10.49
CA VAL A 135 -1.21 -13.31 -10.45
C VAL A 135 -0.22 -12.25 -9.93
N PHE A 136 0.46 -12.50 -8.81
CA PHE A 136 1.45 -11.56 -8.29
C PHE A 136 2.73 -11.50 -9.15
N LYS A 137 3.13 -12.62 -9.76
CA LYS A 137 4.22 -12.64 -10.75
C LYS A 137 3.90 -11.74 -11.95
N LEU A 138 2.64 -11.71 -12.40
CA LEU A 138 2.17 -10.79 -13.44
C LEU A 138 2.24 -9.34 -13.00
N VAL A 139 1.85 -9.02 -11.76
CA VAL A 139 2.01 -7.65 -11.22
C VAL A 139 3.47 -7.20 -11.30
N VAL A 140 4.42 -8.06 -10.90
CA VAL A 140 5.86 -7.77 -11.03
C VAL A 140 6.27 -7.54 -12.48
N TYR A 141 5.72 -8.29 -13.42
CA TYR A 141 5.98 -8.10 -14.85
C TYR A 141 5.41 -6.78 -15.36
N PHE A 142 4.19 -6.43 -14.97
CA PHE A 142 3.57 -5.15 -15.32
C PHE A 142 4.40 -3.98 -14.81
N THR A 143 4.92 -4.04 -13.58
CA THR A 143 5.84 -3.02 -13.04
C THR A 143 7.08 -2.82 -13.92
N LYS A 144 7.59 -3.89 -14.54
CA LYS A 144 8.75 -3.82 -15.46
C LYS A 144 8.38 -3.33 -16.86
N TRP A 145 7.14 -3.53 -17.30
CA TRP A 145 6.69 -3.21 -18.66
C TRP A 145 6.00 -1.85 -18.75
N LEU A 146 5.61 -1.28 -17.61
CA LEU A 146 5.03 0.05 -17.52
C LEU A 146 6.02 1.10 -18.03
N SER A 147 5.56 1.94 -18.94
CA SER A 147 6.34 2.97 -19.62
C SER A 147 5.45 4.15 -20.01
N LEU A 148 6.06 5.25 -20.48
CA LEU A 148 5.34 6.45 -20.96
C LEU A 148 4.63 6.23 -22.31
N SER A 149 4.87 5.10 -22.98
CA SER A 149 4.17 4.69 -24.20
C SER A 149 3.31 3.45 -23.95
N ALA A 150 2.52 3.48 -22.88
CA ALA A 150 1.78 2.30 -22.44
C ALA A 150 0.78 1.83 -23.50
N ASN A 151 0.75 0.51 -23.70
CA ASN A 151 -0.17 -0.15 -24.60
C ASN A 151 -1.57 -0.25 -23.95
N ALA A 152 -2.63 0.06 -24.70
CA ALA A 152 -4.01 -0.10 -24.25
C ALA A 152 -4.31 -1.52 -23.73
N ASN A 153 -3.74 -2.55 -24.36
CA ASN A 153 -3.87 -3.93 -23.89
C ASN A 153 -3.27 -4.09 -22.49
N LEU A 154 -2.08 -3.54 -22.23
CA LEU A 154 -1.45 -3.61 -20.92
C LEU A 154 -2.35 -2.98 -19.84
N SER A 155 -3.00 -1.86 -20.14
CA SER A 155 -3.96 -1.20 -19.24
C SER A 155 -5.11 -2.13 -18.84
N GLN A 156 -5.75 -2.76 -19.84
CA GLN A 156 -6.84 -3.70 -19.61
C GLN A 156 -6.39 -4.94 -18.83
N TRP A 157 -5.20 -5.48 -19.12
CA TRP A 157 -4.62 -6.60 -18.38
C TRP A 157 -4.35 -6.26 -16.93
N VAL A 158 -3.79 -5.08 -16.65
CA VAL A 158 -3.57 -4.60 -15.28
C VAL A 158 -4.90 -4.48 -14.54
N TRP A 159 -5.92 -3.88 -15.16
CA TRP A 159 -7.26 -3.79 -14.57
C TRP A 159 -7.83 -5.16 -14.18
N MET A 160 -7.77 -6.13 -15.09
CA MET A 160 -8.27 -7.49 -14.85
C MET A 160 -7.52 -8.22 -13.74
N VAL A 161 -6.18 -8.08 -13.69
CA VAL A 161 -5.36 -8.65 -12.64
C VAL A 161 -5.64 -8.00 -11.29
N LEU A 162 -5.79 -6.67 -11.23
CA LEU A 162 -6.20 -5.98 -10.01
C LEU A 162 -7.61 -6.41 -9.58
N LEU A 163 -8.55 -6.62 -10.51
CA LEU A 163 -9.87 -7.18 -10.22
C LEU A 163 -9.81 -8.62 -9.70
N ARG A 164 -8.80 -9.40 -10.07
CA ARG A 164 -8.59 -10.76 -9.55
C ARG A 164 -8.03 -10.78 -8.12
N ILE A 165 -7.22 -9.80 -7.73
CA ILE A 165 -6.55 -9.81 -6.42
C ILE A 165 -7.54 -9.54 -5.29
N ASP A 166 -7.70 -10.49 -4.36
CA ASP A 166 -8.60 -10.34 -3.22
C ASP A 166 -8.07 -9.28 -2.22
N SER A 167 -8.95 -8.67 -1.44
CA SER A 167 -8.56 -7.65 -0.44
C SER A 167 -7.76 -8.22 0.74
N SER A 168 -7.89 -9.52 1.01
CA SER A 168 -7.04 -10.21 2.00
C SER A 168 -5.68 -10.50 1.39
N MET A 169 -4.69 -9.70 1.75
CA MET A 169 -3.30 -9.85 1.32
C MET A 169 -2.37 -9.79 2.53
N ASP A 170 -1.25 -10.51 2.43
CA ASP A 170 -0.16 -10.36 3.38
C ASP A 170 0.70 -9.12 3.07
N ALA A 171 1.65 -8.83 3.96
CA ALA A 171 2.55 -7.68 3.81
C ALA A 171 3.45 -7.78 2.56
N SER A 172 3.81 -8.99 2.13
CA SER A 172 4.68 -9.20 0.96
C SER A 172 3.93 -8.96 -0.35
N GLU A 173 2.69 -9.43 -0.42
CA GLU A 173 1.78 -9.21 -1.55
C GLU A 173 1.40 -7.74 -1.69
N LEU A 174 1.13 -7.08 -0.56
CA LEU A 174 0.87 -5.64 -0.53
C LEU A 174 2.09 -4.84 -1.01
N ALA A 175 3.31 -5.26 -0.66
CA ALA A 175 4.54 -4.61 -1.13
C ALA A 175 4.67 -4.68 -2.66
N VAL A 176 4.30 -5.82 -3.29
CA VAL A 176 4.32 -5.97 -4.75
C VAL A 176 3.35 -5.00 -5.44
N ILE A 177 2.14 -4.86 -4.92
CA ILE A 177 1.14 -3.90 -5.45
C ILE A 177 1.60 -2.46 -5.22
N ARG A 178 2.16 -2.18 -4.05
CA ARG A 178 2.73 -0.87 -3.73
C ARG A 178 3.86 -0.49 -4.69
N ASP A 179 4.73 -1.43 -5.06
CA ASP A 179 5.82 -1.17 -6.02
C ASP A 179 5.30 -0.87 -7.43
N LEU A 180 4.20 -1.51 -7.85
CA LEU A 180 3.48 -1.14 -9.07
C LEU A 180 2.95 0.31 -8.97
N GLY A 181 2.30 0.66 -7.86
CA GLY A 181 1.79 2.01 -7.60
C GLY A 181 2.89 3.08 -7.59
N LYS A 182 4.02 2.82 -6.91
CA LYS A 182 5.19 3.72 -6.90
C LYS A 182 5.77 3.93 -8.30
N LYS A 183 5.86 2.85 -9.09
CA LYS A 183 6.35 2.94 -10.46
C LYS A 183 5.41 3.76 -11.32
N ALA A 184 4.10 3.59 -11.16
CA ALA A 184 3.09 4.38 -11.86
C ALA A 184 3.17 5.86 -11.47
N GLY A 185 3.21 6.20 -10.18
CA GLY A 185 3.34 7.58 -9.70
C GLY A 185 4.61 8.28 -10.21
N LYS A 186 5.75 7.59 -10.20
CA LYS A 186 7.00 8.10 -10.80
C LYS A 186 6.93 8.35 -12.30
N LEU A 187 6.06 7.63 -13.02
CA LEU A 187 5.83 7.85 -14.44
C LEU A 187 4.78 8.96 -14.66
N CYS A 188 3.75 9.09 -13.81
CA CYS A 188 2.80 10.20 -13.83
C CYS A 188 3.53 11.54 -13.70
N SER A 189 4.42 11.68 -12.73
CA SER A 189 5.16 12.94 -12.51
C SER A 189 6.01 13.33 -13.72
N ARG A 190 6.54 12.36 -14.46
CA ARG A 190 7.28 12.59 -15.72
C ARG A 190 6.34 12.89 -16.89
N ALA A 191 5.19 12.22 -16.95
CA ALA A 191 4.18 12.42 -17.97
C ALA A 191 3.50 13.79 -17.88
N ASN A 192 3.61 14.49 -16.76
CA ASN A 192 3.17 15.88 -16.63
C ASN A 192 4.15 16.85 -17.31
N THR A 193 5.44 16.51 -17.38
CA THR A 193 6.47 17.33 -18.02
C THR A 193 6.59 17.05 -19.51
N GLU A 194 6.38 15.79 -19.92
CA GLU A 194 6.47 15.33 -21.30
C GLU A 194 5.05 15.18 -21.89
N ASN A 195 4.76 15.71 -23.08
CA ASN A 195 3.45 15.53 -23.75
C ASN A 195 3.23 14.04 -24.09
N THR A 196 2.71 13.31 -23.10
CA THR A 196 2.64 11.85 -23.06
C THR A 196 1.32 11.38 -23.66
N ASP A 197 1.34 10.18 -24.25
CA ASP A 197 0.15 9.55 -24.80
C ASP A 197 -1.01 9.49 -23.77
N PRO A 198 -2.23 9.95 -24.11
CA PRO A 198 -3.36 9.97 -23.18
C PRO A 198 -3.72 8.60 -22.61
N VAL A 199 -3.54 7.52 -23.39
CA VAL A 199 -3.81 6.15 -22.92
C VAL A 199 -2.80 5.74 -21.87
N ALA A 200 -1.52 6.07 -22.08
CA ALA A 200 -0.49 5.86 -21.07
C ALA A 200 -0.80 6.62 -19.78
N ARG A 201 -1.14 7.91 -19.87
CA ARG A 201 -1.49 8.73 -18.70
C ARG A 201 -2.67 8.15 -17.92
N GLY A 202 -3.80 7.88 -18.59
CA GLY A 202 -4.98 7.30 -17.94
C GLY A 202 -4.70 5.94 -17.30
N THR A 203 -3.81 5.13 -17.88
CA THR A 203 -3.39 3.86 -17.28
C THR A 203 -2.61 4.06 -15.99
N LEU A 204 -1.67 5.01 -15.96
CA LEU A 204 -0.87 5.30 -14.79
C LEU A 204 -1.73 5.85 -13.65
N ASP A 205 -2.61 6.82 -13.96
CA ASP A 205 -3.51 7.42 -12.99
C ASP A 205 -4.48 6.37 -12.41
N MET A 206 -5.00 5.47 -13.26
CA MET A 206 -5.89 4.39 -12.82
C MET A 206 -5.17 3.46 -11.84
N ILE A 207 -3.92 3.10 -12.12
CA ILE A 207 -3.12 2.26 -11.22
C ILE A 207 -2.95 2.95 -9.87
N VAL A 208 -2.51 4.22 -9.85
CA VAL A 208 -2.26 4.93 -8.60
C VAL A 208 -3.54 5.08 -7.78
N VAL A 209 -4.64 5.47 -8.41
CA VAL A 209 -5.94 5.64 -7.75
C VAL A 209 -6.43 4.33 -7.13
N VAL A 210 -6.42 3.22 -7.88
CA VAL A 210 -6.85 1.92 -7.36
C VAL A 210 -5.92 1.45 -6.24
N VAL A 211 -4.60 1.57 -6.39
CA VAL A 211 -3.64 1.18 -5.35
C VAL A 211 -3.79 2.02 -4.08
N ALA A 212 -3.99 3.33 -4.23
CA ALA A 212 -4.11 4.23 -3.09
C ALA A 212 -5.44 4.07 -2.35
N HIS A 213 -6.55 4.06 -3.06
CA HIS A 213 -7.88 4.10 -2.45
C HIS A 213 -8.45 2.72 -2.12
N TYR A 214 -8.29 1.74 -3.01
CA TYR A 214 -8.85 0.40 -2.78
C TYR A 214 -7.91 -0.46 -1.92
N TYR A 215 -6.60 -0.44 -2.18
CA TYR A 215 -5.61 -1.21 -1.41
C TYR A 215 -5.01 -0.44 -0.22
N GLY A 216 -5.54 0.74 0.09
CA GLY A 216 -5.20 1.51 1.29
C GLY A 216 -3.82 2.18 1.29
N GLN A 217 -3.13 2.26 0.14
CA GLN A 217 -1.81 2.89 0.03
C GLN A 217 -1.92 4.42 -0.20
N ARG A 218 -2.63 5.11 0.70
CA ARG A 218 -2.97 6.54 0.55
C ARG A 218 -1.75 7.46 0.48
N ASP A 219 -0.62 7.03 1.03
CA ASP A 219 0.64 7.75 1.00
C ASP A 219 1.21 7.94 -0.42
N LEU A 220 0.72 7.19 -1.41
CA LEU A 220 1.17 7.30 -2.80
C LEU A 220 0.57 8.50 -3.55
N LEU A 221 -0.54 9.08 -3.08
CA LEU A 221 -1.26 10.15 -3.78
C LEU A 221 -0.43 11.44 -3.95
N GLY A 222 0.53 11.71 -3.05
CA GLY A 222 1.39 12.90 -3.11
C GLY A 222 2.56 12.82 -4.11
N THR A 223 2.74 11.70 -4.83
CA THR A 223 3.94 11.48 -5.68
C THR A 223 3.80 11.90 -7.15
N GLY A 224 2.77 12.67 -7.49
CA GLY A 224 2.59 13.22 -8.85
C GLY A 224 1.18 13.09 -9.42
N LEU A 225 0.18 12.86 -8.56
CA LEU A 225 -1.22 12.94 -8.96
C LEU A 225 -1.70 14.39 -8.75
N ILE A 226 -2.38 14.93 -9.75
CA ILE A 226 -3.27 16.08 -9.55
C ILE A 226 -4.52 15.47 -8.88
N VAL A 227 -4.76 15.80 -7.61
CA VAL A 227 -5.94 15.40 -6.84
C VAL A 227 -6.70 16.65 -6.48
#